data_AF-A0A0Q4SA15-F1
#
_entry.id   AF-A0A0Q4SA15-F1
#
_cell.length_a   1.000
_cell.length_b   1.000
_cell.length_c   1.000
_cell.angle_alpha   90.00
_cell.angle_beta   90.00
_cell.angle_gamma   90.00
#
_symmetry.space_group_name_H-M   'P 1'
#
loop_
_entity.id
_entity.type
_entity.pdbx_description
1 polymer ?
#
loop_
_entity_poly.entity_id
_entity_poly.type
_entity_poly.pdbx_seq_one_letter_code
_entity_poly.pdbx_strand_id
1 'polypeptide(L)'
;MKKLFRLLYSLLFVSCISENKPLEIETKNTIGIGILEINSHEPLPIYLSKTLDDVIDTITFDRVYLGKNSGSVEISSNVLKTKFKPYAISASSGTAESEGLINSGLASYGTTLKFTLIESNPKYFKVILNETTKEIGYIKPIKSIKKQYDYKSWKSYLQSAQMINLFNKDVLYDKLKGSKTIILDDHCAFKVIDVQNEWAEIKTVDYIVGSEKCTNIQGWIKWRNNDKITIKIILQIID
;
A
#
# COMPACT_ATOMS: atom_id res chain seq x y z
N MET A 1 9.83 55.91 -31.04
CA MET A 1 9.94 54.43 -30.99
C MET A 1 10.64 53.85 -29.74
N LYS A 2 10.90 54.60 -28.65
CA LYS A 2 11.54 54.05 -27.43
C LYS A 2 10.60 53.80 -26.24
N LYS A 3 9.32 54.21 -26.32
CA LYS A 3 8.35 54.04 -25.22
C LYS A 3 7.44 52.81 -25.34
N LEU A 4 7.35 52.19 -26.53
CA LEU A 4 6.51 51.01 -26.74
C LEU A 4 7.17 49.69 -26.29
N PHE A 5 8.49 49.70 -26.12
CA PHE A 5 9.25 48.50 -25.74
C PHE A 5 9.25 48.19 -24.23
N ARG A 6 8.84 49.15 -23.39
CA ARG A 6 8.81 48.95 -21.92
C ARG A 6 7.55 48.25 -21.42
N LEU A 7 6.46 48.22 -22.19
CA LEU A 7 5.22 47.53 -21.80
C LEU A 7 5.20 46.04 -22.16
N LEU A 8 6.02 45.62 -23.12
CA LEU A 8 6.09 44.20 -23.51
C LEU A 8 6.91 43.33 -22.54
N TYR A 9 7.82 43.93 -21.76
CA TYR A 9 8.67 43.19 -20.82
C TYR A 9 7.97 42.83 -19.50
N SER A 10 6.89 43.54 -19.14
CA SER A 10 6.08 43.23 -17.95
C SER A 10 5.05 42.12 -18.16
N LEU A 11 4.79 41.73 -19.41
CA LEU A 11 3.81 40.68 -19.75
C LEU A 11 4.44 39.29 -19.98
N LEU A 12 5.77 39.17 -19.99
CA LEU A 12 6.49 37.92 -20.27
C LEU A 12 6.93 37.13 -19.02
N PHE A 13 6.64 37.62 -17.80
CA PHE A 13 6.96 36.92 -16.54
C PHE A 13 5.73 36.43 -15.76
N VAL A 14 4.55 36.38 -16.40
CA VAL A 14 3.44 35.51 -15.94
C VAL A 14 3.50 34.19 -16.72
N SER A 15 4.71 33.66 -16.91
CA SER A 15 4.86 32.24 -17.20
C SER A 15 4.35 31.50 -15.98
N CYS A 16 3.24 30.78 -16.12
CA CYS A 16 2.65 29.90 -15.13
C CYS A 16 3.72 29.04 -14.46
N ILE A 17 4.24 29.52 -13.33
CA ILE A 17 4.88 28.67 -12.35
C ILE A 17 3.71 27.95 -11.66
N SER A 18 3.15 26.96 -12.37
CA SER A 18 2.47 25.84 -11.70
C SER A 18 3.57 25.06 -11.00
N GLU A 19 4.11 25.67 -9.94
CA GLU A 19 5.12 25.10 -9.07
C GLU A 19 4.54 23.79 -8.55
N ASN A 20 5.20 22.68 -8.85
CA ASN A 20 4.97 21.40 -8.19
C ASN A 20 5.15 21.62 -6.69
N LYS A 21 4.07 22.01 -6.00
CA LYS A 21 4.10 22.23 -4.55
C LYS A 21 4.67 20.96 -3.93
N PRO A 22 5.75 21.07 -3.13
CA PRO A 22 6.36 19.91 -2.55
C PRO A 22 5.33 19.18 -1.69
N LEU A 23 5.28 17.86 -1.81
CA LEU A 23 4.45 17.03 -0.96
C LEU A 23 4.91 17.18 0.49
N GLU A 24 3.95 17.22 1.40
CA GLU A 24 4.26 17.09 2.82
C GLU A 24 4.94 15.72 3.06
N ILE A 25 5.92 15.71 3.96
CA ILE A 25 6.61 14.49 4.37
C ILE A 25 6.16 14.17 5.79
N GLU A 26 5.78 12.92 6.04
CA GLU A 26 5.47 12.47 7.38
C GLU A 26 6.76 12.35 8.20
N THR A 27 6.94 13.25 9.16
CA THR A 27 8.17 13.36 9.98
C THR A 27 8.10 12.56 11.27
N LYS A 28 6.89 12.21 11.72
CA LYS A 28 6.76 11.24 12.80
C LYS A 28 6.96 9.87 12.14
N ASN A 29 8.08 9.21 12.40
CA ASN A 29 8.39 7.85 11.95
C ASN A 29 7.32 6.85 12.42
N THR A 30 6.16 6.89 11.81
CA THR A 30 4.99 6.10 12.15
C THR A 30 4.78 5.07 11.06
N ILE A 31 4.51 3.84 11.46
CA ILE A 31 4.08 2.78 10.55
C ILE A 31 2.62 2.97 10.09
N GLY A 32 2.00 4.12 10.41
CA GLY A 32 0.57 4.32 10.26
C GLY A 32 -0.29 3.49 11.22
N ILE A 33 -1.60 3.68 11.12
CA ILE A 33 -2.63 2.97 11.89
C ILE A 33 -3.08 1.66 11.22
N GLY A 34 -2.73 1.45 9.95
CA GLY A 34 -3.04 0.24 9.20
C GLY A 34 -2.84 0.42 7.70
N ILE A 35 -3.53 -0.41 6.93
CA ILE A 35 -3.51 -0.41 5.46
C ILE A 35 -4.88 0.02 4.94
N LEU A 36 -4.87 0.96 4.00
CA LEU A 36 -6.02 1.26 3.15
C LEU A 36 -5.83 0.51 1.83
N GLU A 37 -6.75 -0.39 1.55
CA GLU A 37 -6.83 -1.14 0.30
C GLU A 37 -7.89 -0.50 -0.61
N ILE A 38 -7.49 -0.15 -1.83
CA ILE A 38 -8.37 0.41 -2.84
C ILE A 38 -8.42 -0.54 -4.02
N ASN A 39 -9.59 -1.14 -4.23
CA ASN A 39 -9.89 -2.01 -5.35
C ASN A 39 -10.73 -1.22 -6.34
N SER A 40 -10.10 -0.65 -7.37
CA SER A 40 -10.81 0.20 -8.33
C SER A 40 -10.16 0.19 -9.72
N HIS A 41 -10.98 0.50 -10.72
CA HIS A 41 -10.56 0.87 -12.07
C HIS A 41 -10.91 2.32 -12.39
N GLU A 42 -11.56 3.01 -11.45
CA GLU A 42 -11.93 4.40 -11.61
C GLU A 42 -10.72 5.29 -11.27
N PRO A 43 -10.57 6.43 -11.94
CA PRO A 43 -9.52 7.39 -11.61
C PRO A 43 -9.56 7.77 -10.12
N LEU A 44 -8.42 7.67 -9.45
CA LEU A 44 -8.28 7.96 -8.03
C LEU A 44 -7.64 9.33 -7.84
N PRO A 45 -8.42 10.39 -7.51
CA PRO A 45 -7.88 11.70 -7.24
C PRO A 45 -7.10 11.71 -5.92
N ILE A 46 -5.90 12.27 -5.97
CA ILE A 46 -5.03 12.52 -4.82
C ILE A 46 -5.04 14.02 -4.52
N TYR A 47 -5.24 14.38 -3.26
CA TYR A 47 -5.35 15.77 -2.79
C TYR A 47 -4.14 16.17 -1.94
N LEU A 48 -3.77 17.46 -2.00
CA LEU A 48 -2.61 18.04 -1.30
C LEU A 48 -2.96 18.35 0.16
N SER A 49 -4.26 18.52 0.46
CA SER A 49 -4.75 18.95 1.76
C SER A 49 -6.09 18.29 2.07
N LYS A 50 -6.35 18.13 3.37
CA LYS A 50 -7.65 17.71 3.90
C LYS A 50 -8.78 18.71 3.64
N THR A 51 -8.48 20.00 3.46
CA THR A 51 -9.48 21.08 3.34
C THR A 51 -9.68 21.60 1.93
N LEU A 52 -8.64 21.57 1.10
CA LEU A 52 -8.71 22.06 -0.28
C LEU A 52 -9.17 20.93 -1.20
N ASP A 53 -10.01 21.26 -2.18
CA ASP A 53 -10.45 20.34 -3.23
C ASP A 53 -9.50 20.31 -4.43
N ASP A 54 -8.31 20.91 -4.29
CA ASP A 54 -7.26 20.89 -5.29
C ASP A 54 -6.66 19.50 -5.41
N VAL A 55 -7.00 18.83 -6.52
CA VAL A 55 -6.40 17.57 -6.93
C VAL A 55 -5.00 17.83 -7.46
N ILE A 56 -4.04 17.09 -6.93
CA ILE A 56 -2.61 17.21 -7.20
C ILE A 56 -2.23 16.32 -8.36
N ASP A 57 -2.87 15.17 -8.40
CA ASP A 57 -2.66 14.11 -9.35
C ASP A 57 -3.87 13.20 -9.32
N THR A 58 -4.07 12.48 -10.40
CA THR A 58 -5.09 11.46 -10.51
C THR A 58 -4.40 10.18 -10.93
N ILE A 59 -4.49 9.15 -10.08
CA ILE A 59 -4.00 7.84 -10.46
C ILE A 59 -5.00 7.23 -11.45
N THR A 60 -4.53 6.88 -12.63
CA THR A 60 -5.32 6.28 -13.69
C THR A 60 -4.92 4.83 -13.92
N PHE A 61 -5.87 4.05 -14.44
CA PHE A 61 -5.74 2.61 -14.64
C PHE A 61 -6.02 2.30 -16.10
N ASP A 62 -4.97 2.25 -16.91
CA ASP A 62 -5.06 2.12 -18.36
C ASP A 62 -4.97 0.64 -18.76
N ARG A 63 -5.92 0.16 -19.55
CA ARG A 63 -5.87 -1.22 -20.07
C ARG A 63 -4.96 -1.28 -21.29
N VAL A 64 -3.93 -2.11 -21.21
CA VAL A 64 -2.98 -2.37 -22.29
C VAL A 64 -3.25 -3.75 -22.86
N TYR A 65 -3.67 -3.82 -24.12
CA TYR A 65 -3.92 -5.08 -24.82
C TYR A 65 -2.64 -5.60 -25.48
N LEU A 66 -2.28 -6.85 -25.15
CA LEU A 66 -1.17 -7.60 -25.73
C LEU A 66 -1.75 -8.65 -26.68
N GLY A 67 -2.13 -8.23 -27.89
CA GLY A 67 -2.76 -9.10 -28.88
C GLY A 67 -4.24 -9.37 -28.62
N LYS A 68 -4.81 -10.38 -29.29
CA LYS A 68 -6.26 -10.63 -29.30
C LYS A 68 -6.83 -11.16 -27.98
N ASN A 69 -6.00 -11.85 -27.19
CA ASN A 69 -6.45 -12.65 -26.06
C ASN A 69 -5.68 -12.38 -24.76
N SER A 70 -4.92 -11.29 -24.67
CA SER A 70 -4.25 -10.96 -23.42
C SER A 70 -4.17 -9.45 -23.19
N GLY A 71 -4.18 -9.07 -21.92
CA GLY A 71 -4.15 -7.68 -21.51
C GLY A 71 -3.58 -7.50 -20.11
N SER A 72 -3.17 -6.28 -19.82
CA SER A 72 -2.66 -5.86 -18.51
C SER A 72 -3.26 -4.51 -18.13
N VAL A 73 -3.18 -4.15 -16.85
CA VAL A 73 -3.52 -2.81 -16.37
C VAL A 73 -2.23 -2.09 -16.03
N GLU A 74 -1.99 -0.97 -16.70
CA GLU A 74 -0.92 -0.03 -16.36
C GLU A 74 -1.47 1.03 -15.40
N ILE A 75 -0.70 1.34 -14.37
CA ILE A 75 -1.04 2.36 -13.38
C ILE A 75 -0.21 3.59 -13.68
N SER A 76 -0.88 4.67 -14.00
CA SER A 76 -0.25 5.91 -14.46
C SER A 76 -0.58 7.07 -13.52
N SER A 77 0.35 8.02 -13.46
CA SER A 77 0.27 9.23 -12.65
C SER A 77 1.10 10.31 -13.33
N ASN A 78 0.52 11.48 -13.52
CA ASN A 78 1.16 12.55 -14.30
C ASN A 78 2.14 13.36 -13.48
N VAL A 79 1.86 13.52 -12.18
CA VAL A 79 2.66 14.35 -11.28
C VAL A 79 3.59 13.52 -10.42
N LEU A 80 3.09 12.46 -9.79
CA LEU A 80 3.91 11.59 -8.93
C LEU A 80 4.86 10.72 -9.76
N LYS A 81 4.41 10.16 -10.90
CA LYS A 81 5.23 9.31 -11.78
C LYS A 81 5.99 8.24 -10.98
N THR A 82 7.33 8.24 -11.08
CA THR A 82 8.23 7.31 -10.37
C THR A 82 8.26 7.52 -8.86
N LYS A 83 7.71 8.64 -8.34
CA LYS A 83 7.54 8.86 -6.90
C LYS A 83 6.33 8.13 -6.34
N PHE A 84 5.39 7.68 -7.17
CA PHE A 84 4.27 6.88 -6.68
C PHE A 84 4.76 5.47 -6.32
N LYS A 85 4.97 5.24 -5.03
CA LYS A 85 5.48 3.97 -4.47
C LYS A 85 4.71 3.64 -3.19
N PRO A 86 3.40 3.36 -3.30
CA PRO A 86 2.58 3.03 -2.14
C PRO A 86 3.03 1.69 -1.55
N TYR A 87 2.47 1.31 -0.41
CA TYR A 87 2.85 0.10 0.32
C TYR A 87 2.89 -1.16 -0.55
N ALA A 88 1.86 -1.38 -1.37
CA ALA A 88 1.89 -2.41 -2.39
C ALA A 88 0.97 -2.06 -3.56
N ILE A 89 1.31 -2.62 -4.72
CA ILE A 89 0.51 -2.58 -5.93
C ILE A 89 0.38 -4.02 -6.41
N SER A 90 -0.85 -4.47 -6.66
CA SER A 90 -1.10 -5.70 -7.42
C SER A 90 -1.98 -5.34 -8.61
N ALA A 91 -1.45 -5.55 -9.82
CA ALA A 91 -2.20 -5.42 -11.06
C ALA A 91 -2.48 -6.82 -11.61
N SER A 92 -3.75 -7.13 -11.86
CA SER A 92 -4.14 -8.37 -12.54
C SER A 92 -3.73 -8.34 -14.01
N SER A 93 -3.08 -9.40 -14.50
CA SER A 93 -2.95 -9.71 -15.93
C SER A 93 -4.08 -10.65 -16.37
N GLY A 94 -4.63 -10.43 -17.56
CA GLY A 94 -5.78 -11.18 -18.07
C GLY A 94 -5.54 -11.95 -19.36
N THR A 95 -6.23 -13.07 -19.53
CA THR A 95 -6.43 -13.76 -20.81
C THR A 95 -7.85 -13.55 -21.34
N ALA A 96 -8.14 -13.92 -22.59
CA ALA A 96 -9.51 -13.90 -23.15
C ALA A 96 -10.52 -14.71 -22.31
N GLU A 97 -10.08 -15.80 -21.67
CA GLU A 97 -10.91 -16.57 -20.74
C GLU A 97 -11.21 -15.77 -19.47
N SER A 98 -10.22 -15.03 -18.95
CA SER A 98 -10.42 -14.09 -17.84
C SER A 98 -11.42 -13.01 -18.22
N GLU A 99 -11.38 -12.49 -19.45
CA GLU A 99 -12.37 -11.51 -19.95
C GLU A 99 -13.79 -12.07 -20.01
N GLY A 100 -13.96 -13.32 -20.46
CA GLY A 100 -15.27 -13.98 -20.46
C GLY A 100 -15.87 -14.12 -19.06
N LEU A 101 -15.02 -14.47 -18.07
CA LEU A 101 -15.41 -14.55 -16.67
C LEU A 101 -15.69 -13.16 -16.06
N ILE A 102 -14.96 -12.13 -16.48
CA ILE A 102 -15.17 -10.76 -15.99
C ILE A 102 -16.42 -10.13 -16.58
N ASN A 103 -16.66 -10.32 -17.87
CA ASN A 103 -17.87 -9.85 -18.55
C ASN A 103 -19.15 -10.54 -18.05
N SER A 104 -19.02 -11.78 -17.54
CA SER A 104 -20.11 -12.50 -16.87
C SER A 104 -20.23 -12.19 -15.37
N GLY A 105 -19.36 -11.34 -14.81
CA GLY A 105 -19.33 -10.99 -13.39
C GLY A 105 -18.82 -12.11 -12.47
N LEU A 106 -18.25 -13.17 -13.03
CA LEU A 106 -17.71 -14.34 -12.33
C LEU A 106 -16.23 -14.16 -11.92
N ALA A 107 -15.56 -13.16 -12.47
CA ALA A 107 -14.23 -12.72 -12.05
C ALA A 107 -14.15 -11.19 -12.07
N SER A 108 -13.15 -10.60 -11.43
CA SER A 108 -12.83 -9.18 -11.59
C SER A 108 -11.38 -9.03 -12.01
N TYR A 109 -11.11 -8.15 -12.98
CA TYR A 109 -9.78 -7.54 -13.02
C TYR A 109 -9.64 -6.77 -11.72
N GLY A 110 -8.55 -6.96 -11.01
CA GLY A 110 -8.31 -6.30 -9.73
C GLY A 110 -6.97 -5.62 -9.83
N THR A 111 -6.99 -4.30 -10.00
CA THR A 111 -5.85 -3.52 -9.54
C THR A 111 -6.13 -3.11 -8.11
N THR A 112 -5.28 -3.58 -7.21
CA THR A 112 -5.36 -3.25 -5.80
C THR A 112 -4.20 -2.34 -5.45
N LEU A 113 -4.53 -1.13 -5.01
CA LEU A 113 -3.57 -0.23 -4.39
C LEU A 113 -3.65 -0.39 -2.88
N LYS A 114 -2.51 -0.58 -2.24
CA LYS A 114 -2.42 -0.64 -0.77
C LYS A 114 -1.55 0.50 -0.30
N PHE A 115 -2.11 1.32 0.58
CA PHE A 115 -1.43 2.46 1.17
C PHE A 115 -1.27 2.25 2.67
N THR A 116 -0.12 2.66 3.22
CA THR A 116 -0.03 2.88 4.67
C THR A 116 -0.91 4.07 5.03
N LEU A 117 -1.86 3.83 5.94
CA LEU A 117 -2.81 4.81 6.41
C LEU A 117 -2.29 5.50 7.67
N ILE A 118 -2.18 6.82 7.67
CA ILE A 118 -1.74 7.62 8.82
C ILE A 118 -2.95 8.06 9.65
N GLU A 119 -4.01 8.52 8.98
CA GLU A 119 -5.21 9.06 9.61
C GLU A 119 -6.45 8.66 8.81
N SER A 120 -7.54 8.34 9.50
CA SER A 120 -8.82 7.96 8.91
C SER A 120 -9.97 8.79 9.47
N ASN A 121 -10.79 9.33 8.59
CA ASN A 121 -11.95 10.16 8.89
C ASN A 121 -13.04 9.87 7.84
N PRO A 122 -14.35 9.98 8.18
CA PRO A 122 -15.44 9.88 7.19
C PRO A 122 -15.30 10.72 5.91
N LYS A 123 -14.51 11.79 5.91
CA LYS A 123 -14.28 12.71 4.79
C LYS A 123 -13.00 12.45 4.01
N TYR A 124 -11.99 11.82 4.62
CA TYR A 124 -10.70 11.58 3.96
C TYR A 124 -9.86 10.50 4.65
N PHE A 125 -8.89 10.01 3.90
CA PHE A 125 -7.77 9.19 4.37
C PHE A 125 -6.46 9.96 4.15
N LYS A 126 -5.62 10.08 5.18
CA LYS A 126 -4.24 10.58 5.04
C LYS A 126 -3.34 9.37 4.84
N VAL A 127 -2.67 9.29 3.69
CA VAL A 127 -1.91 8.10 3.27
C VAL A 127 -0.46 8.43 2.91
N ILE A 128 0.41 7.43 3.03
CA ILE A 128 1.77 7.48 2.47
C ILE A 128 1.69 7.13 0.98
N LEU A 129 2.09 8.06 0.11
CA LEU A 129 2.15 7.88 -1.35
C LEU A 129 3.46 7.22 -1.78
N ASN A 130 4.52 7.38 -0.99
CA ASN A 130 5.84 6.82 -1.23
C ASN A 130 6.45 6.29 0.07
N GLU A 131 6.58 4.98 0.19
CA GLU A 131 7.12 4.35 1.40
C GLU A 131 8.58 4.67 1.69
N THR A 132 9.34 5.09 0.66
CA THR A 132 10.77 5.43 0.79
C THR A 132 10.95 6.88 1.24
N THR A 133 10.25 7.83 0.60
CA THR A 133 10.39 9.27 0.90
C THR A 133 9.45 9.75 2.00
N LYS A 134 8.46 8.92 2.37
CA LYS A 134 7.38 9.26 3.31
C LYS A 134 6.55 10.48 2.88
N GLU A 135 6.55 10.79 1.58
CA GLU A 135 5.64 11.77 0.98
C GLU A 135 4.18 11.30 1.17
N ILE A 136 3.31 12.21 1.59
CA ILE A 136 1.92 11.91 1.92
C ILE A 136 0.94 12.56 0.94
N GLY A 137 -0.29 12.05 0.96
CA GLY A 137 -1.43 12.63 0.26
C GLY A 137 -2.74 12.33 0.96
N TYR A 138 -3.80 12.93 0.43
CA TYR A 138 -5.15 12.74 0.94
C TYR A 138 -6.03 12.08 -0.12
N ILE A 139 -6.82 11.10 0.28
CA ILE A 139 -7.82 10.44 -0.56
C ILE A 139 -9.20 10.73 0.03
N LYS A 140 -10.11 11.29 -0.76
CA LYS A 140 -11.47 11.63 -0.32
C LYS A 140 -12.44 10.55 -0.82
N PRO A 141 -13.02 9.72 0.07
CA PRO A 141 -13.94 8.67 -0.35
C PRO A 141 -15.20 9.26 -0.99
N ILE A 142 -15.49 8.81 -2.21
CA ILE A 142 -16.71 9.17 -2.94
C ILE A 142 -17.86 8.33 -2.40
N LYS A 143 -18.93 8.96 -1.91
CA LYS A 143 -20.05 8.29 -1.20
C LYS A 143 -20.71 7.18 -2.01
N SER A 144 -20.82 7.33 -3.33
CA SER A 144 -21.40 6.32 -4.23
C SER A 144 -20.55 5.06 -4.38
N ILE A 145 -19.30 5.08 -3.91
CA ILE A 145 -18.29 4.07 -4.21
C ILE A 145 -17.61 3.52 -2.94
N LYS A 146 -18.34 3.51 -1.81
CA LYS A 146 -17.82 3.03 -0.53
C LYS A 146 -17.22 1.62 -0.56
N LYS A 147 -17.72 0.74 -1.43
CA LYS A 147 -17.23 -0.65 -1.55
C LYS A 147 -15.78 -0.76 -2.06
N GLN A 148 -15.22 0.32 -2.62
CA GLN A 148 -13.84 0.31 -3.13
C GLN A 148 -12.78 0.54 -2.04
N TYR A 149 -13.14 1.07 -0.88
CA TYR A 149 -12.20 1.44 0.18
C TYR A 149 -12.32 0.45 1.34
N ASP A 150 -11.30 -0.41 1.50
CA ASP A 150 -11.22 -1.38 2.58
C ASP A 150 -10.07 -1.01 3.53
N TYR A 151 -10.41 -0.52 4.72
CA TYR A 151 -9.42 -0.20 5.75
C TYR A 151 -9.27 -1.36 6.72
N LYS A 152 -8.01 -1.80 6.91
CA LYS A 152 -7.62 -2.80 7.90
C LYS A 152 -6.59 -2.19 8.84
N SER A 153 -6.83 -2.27 10.15
CA SER A 153 -5.78 -2.00 11.15
C SER A 153 -4.62 -2.97 10.94
N TRP A 154 -3.41 -2.64 11.40
CA TRP A 154 -2.26 -3.56 11.32
C TRP A 154 -2.55 -4.93 11.94
N LYS A 155 -3.26 -4.96 13.06
CA LYS A 155 -3.70 -6.21 13.70
C LYS A 155 -4.53 -7.07 12.75
N SER A 156 -5.60 -6.49 12.19
CA SER A 156 -6.50 -7.19 11.26
C SER A 156 -5.75 -7.62 9.99
N TYR A 157 -4.92 -6.73 9.44
CA TYR A 157 -4.14 -6.98 8.23
C TYR A 157 -3.16 -8.15 8.41
N LEU A 158 -2.38 -8.14 9.50
CA LEU A 158 -1.43 -9.22 9.80
C LEU A 158 -2.11 -10.56 10.08
N GLN A 159 -3.23 -10.56 10.81
CA GLN A 159 -4.01 -11.78 11.06
C GLN A 159 -4.65 -12.34 9.77
N SER A 160 -5.00 -11.46 8.82
CA SER A 160 -5.54 -11.87 7.52
C SER A 160 -4.50 -12.50 6.60
N ALA A 161 -3.20 -12.21 6.79
CA ALA A 161 -2.13 -12.77 5.97
C ALA A 161 -2.12 -14.29 6.06
N GLN A 162 -2.04 -14.99 4.92
CA GLN A 162 -1.95 -16.45 4.88
C GLN A 162 -0.80 -16.96 5.74
N MET A 163 0.36 -16.32 5.61
CA MET A 163 1.52 -16.56 6.45
C MET A 163 2.44 -15.33 6.50
N ILE A 164 3.42 -15.40 7.39
CA ILE A 164 4.55 -14.50 7.46
C ILE A 164 5.84 -15.31 7.50
N ASN A 165 6.89 -14.75 6.93
CA ASN A 165 8.26 -15.27 7.06
C ASN A 165 9.13 -14.21 7.73
N LEU A 166 10.22 -14.63 8.33
CA LEU A 166 11.20 -13.70 8.88
C LEU A 166 12.15 -13.28 7.75
N PHE A 167 12.59 -12.02 7.72
CA PHE A 167 13.64 -11.61 6.78
C PHE A 167 15.01 -12.19 7.13
N ASN A 168 15.23 -12.43 8.42
CA ASN A 168 16.44 -13.01 8.99
C ASN A 168 16.02 -13.82 10.22
N LYS A 169 16.96 -14.56 10.82
CA LYS A 169 16.75 -15.18 12.13
C LYS A 169 16.30 -14.15 13.15
N ASP A 170 15.30 -14.52 13.95
CA ASP A 170 14.75 -13.65 15.00
C ASP A 170 14.55 -14.42 16.31
N VAL A 171 14.38 -13.68 17.39
CA VAL A 171 14.17 -14.22 18.72
C VAL A 171 12.67 -14.40 18.97
N LEU A 172 12.29 -15.62 19.34
CA LEU A 172 10.97 -15.90 19.88
C LEU A 172 10.96 -15.66 21.40
N TYR A 173 9.88 -15.06 21.87
CA TYR A 173 9.62 -14.79 23.26
C TYR A 173 8.40 -15.57 23.74
N ASP A 174 8.44 -16.08 24.96
CA ASP A 174 7.31 -16.79 25.59
C ASP A 174 6.09 -15.88 25.83
N LYS A 175 6.35 -14.61 26.11
CA LYS A 175 5.34 -13.55 26.32
C LYS A 175 5.84 -12.21 25.82
N LEU A 176 4.96 -11.21 25.79
CA LEU A 176 5.29 -9.83 25.45
C LEU A 176 6.46 -9.31 26.29
N LYS A 177 7.56 -8.94 25.63
CA LYS A 177 8.80 -8.48 26.28
C LYS A 177 9.32 -9.46 27.34
N GLY A 178 9.01 -10.75 27.16
CA GLY A 178 9.37 -11.83 28.07
C GLY A 178 10.83 -12.26 27.96
N SER A 179 11.09 -13.48 28.42
CA SER A 179 12.42 -14.07 28.28
C SER A 179 12.62 -14.56 26.86
N LYS A 180 13.85 -14.46 26.36
CA LYS A 180 14.22 -15.03 25.06
C LYS A 180 14.15 -16.54 25.15
N THR A 181 13.39 -17.18 24.27
CA THR A 181 13.16 -18.62 24.33
C THR A 181 14.02 -19.36 23.31
N ILE A 182 13.90 -19.01 22.02
CA ILE A 182 14.63 -19.67 20.92
C ILE A 182 14.98 -18.69 19.81
N ILE A 183 15.97 -19.05 18.98
CA ILE A 183 16.27 -18.38 17.71
C ILE A 183 15.53 -19.14 16.61
N LEU A 184 14.67 -18.43 15.89
CA LEU A 184 13.93 -18.94 14.75
C LEU A 184 14.76 -18.88 13.48
N ASP A 185 14.58 -19.88 12.62
CA ASP A 185 15.13 -19.89 11.27
C ASP A 185 14.24 -19.09 10.31
N ASP A 186 14.82 -18.45 9.30
CA ASP A 186 14.10 -17.64 8.31
C ASP A 186 13.34 -18.48 7.28
N HIS A 187 13.58 -19.80 7.27
CA HIS A 187 12.87 -20.78 6.45
C HIS A 187 11.52 -21.23 7.03
N CYS A 188 11.18 -20.84 8.27
CA CYS A 188 9.89 -21.20 8.87
C CYS A 188 8.78 -20.22 8.43
N ALA A 189 7.58 -20.78 8.22
CA ALA A 189 6.38 -20.02 7.91
C ALA A 189 5.42 -20.02 9.10
N PHE A 190 4.89 -18.83 9.41
CA PHE A 190 4.08 -18.63 10.59
C PHE A 190 2.75 -17.95 10.27
N LYS A 191 1.73 -18.21 11.09
CA LYS A 191 0.48 -17.46 11.12
C LYS A 191 0.50 -16.49 12.30
N VAL A 192 0.05 -15.25 12.08
CA VAL A 192 -0.14 -14.28 13.17
C VAL A 192 -1.47 -14.57 13.87
N ILE A 193 -1.42 -14.72 15.19
CA ILE A 193 -2.59 -14.98 16.05
C ILE A 193 -3.04 -13.70 16.75
N ASP A 194 -2.12 -12.89 17.24
CA ASP A 194 -2.41 -11.62 17.90
C ASP A 194 -1.37 -10.56 17.56
N VAL A 195 -1.73 -9.28 17.74
CA VAL A 195 -0.83 -8.14 17.52
C VAL A 195 -1.04 -7.12 18.61
N GLN A 196 0.06 -6.74 19.27
CA GLN A 196 0.09 -5.71 20.30
C GLN A 196 1.29 -4.78 20.08
N ASN A 197 1.02 -3.56 19.63
CA ASN A 197 2.03 -2.55 19.31
C ASN A 197 3.08 -3.04 18.29
N GLU A 198 4.31 -3.29 18.72
CA GLU A 198 5.43 -3.77 17.89
C GLU A 198 5.55 -5.29 17.88
N TRP A 199 4.69 -5.97 18.63
CA TRP A 199 4.76 -7.40 18.88
C TRP A 199 3.62 -8.14 18.21
N ALA A 200 3.94 -9.30 17.65
CA ALA A 200 2.98 -10.20 17.05
C ALA A 200 3.16 -11.58 17.68
N GLU A 201 2.07 -12.17 18.12
CA GLU A 201 2.04 -13.58 18.50
C GLU A 201 1.89 -14.41 17.24
N ILE A 202 2.73 -15.42 17.11
CA ILE A 202 2.82 -16.28 15.94
C ILE A 202 2.66 -17.74 16.34
N LYS A 203 2.18 -18.55 15.39
CA LYS A 203 2.26 -20.01 15.44
C LYS A 203 2.73 -20.58 14.12
N THR A 204 3.29 -21.78 14.14
CA THR A 204 3.60 -22.52 12.90
C THR A 204 2.35 -22.80 12.07
N VAL A 205 2.55 -22.88 10.76
CA VAL A 205 1.51 -23.24 9.80
C VAL A 205 1.57 -24.73 9.52
N ASP A 206 0.52 -25.47 9.88
CA ASP A 206 0.54 -26.94 9.89
C ASP A 206 0.51 -27.59 8.49
N TYR A 207 0.13 -26.84 7.44
CA TYR A 207 -0.06 -27.35 6.08
C TYR A 207 1.14 -27.12 5.15
N ILE A 208 2.21 -26.47 5.62
CA ILE A 208 3.43 -26.28 4.83
C ILE A 208 4.38 -27.41 5.23
N VAL A 209 4.89 -28.14 4.23
CA VAL A 209 5.95 -29.14 4.41
C VAL A 209 7.24 -28.41 4.81
N GLY A 210 7.32 -28.02 6.08
CA GLY A 210 8.46 -27.37 6.69
C GLY A 210 9.45 -28.40 7.22
N SER A 211 10.70 -27.99 7.36
CA SER A 211 11.69 -28.79 8.10
C SER A 211 11.16 -29.15 9.50
N GLU A 212 11.50 -30.33 10.03
CA GLU A 212 11.10 -30.78 11.39
C GLU A 212 11.33 -29.72 12.48
N LYS A 213 12.27 -28.80 12.25
CA LYS A 213 12.62 -27.68 13.13
C LYS A 213 11.56 -26.58 13.24
N CYS A 214 10.56 -26.56 12.37
CA CYS A 214 9.48 -25.56 12.33
C CYS A 214 8.14 -26.14 12.82
N THR A 215 8.16 -26.98 13.86
CA THR A 215 6.97 -27.64 14.40
C THR A 215 6.67 -27.16 15.83
N ASN A 216 5.38 -27.02 16.17
CA ASN A 216 4.90 -26.65 17.51
C ASN A 216 5.51 -25.34 18.06
N ILE A 217 5.86 -24.40 17.20
CA ILE A 217 6.38 -23.09 17.63
C ILE A 217 5.19 -22.17 17.84
N GLN A 218 5.11 -21.61 19.05
CA GLN A 218 4.21 -20.50 19.36
C GLN A 218 4.91 -19.52 20.30
N GLY A 219 4.71 -18.23 20.05
CA GLY A 219 5.21 -17.17 20.92
C GLY A 219 5.21 -15.81 20.23
N TRP A 220 5.92 -14.86 20.82
CA TRP A 220 5.93 -13.47 20.40
C TRP A 220 7.21 -13.13 19.65
N ILE A 221 7.06 -12.38 18.56
CA ILE A 221 8.17 -11.76 17.82
C ILE A 221 7.94 -10.26 17.69
N LYS A 222 9.00 -9.51 17.39
CA LYS A 222 8.85 -8.13 16.93
C LYS A 222 8.58 -8.15 15.42
N TRP A 223 7.37 -7.78 15.02
CA TRP A 223 7.02 -7.69 13.59
C TRP A 223 7.44 -6.35 12.96
N ARG A 224 7.81 -5.38 13.81
CA ARG A 224 8.41 -4.11 13.41
C ARG A 224 9.38 -3.60 14.47
N ASN A 225 10.21 -2.66 14.04
CA ASN A 225 11.02 -1.82 14.91
C ASN A 225 10.80 -0.37 14.48
N ASN A 226 10.08 0.42 15.27
CA ASN A 226 9.60 1.74 14.88
C ASN A 226 8.75 1.68 13.59
N ASP A 227 9.22 2.30 12.50
CA ASP A 227 8.60 2.38 11.19
C ASP A 227 9.04 1.27 10.23
N LYS A 228 10.02 0.44 10.63
CA LYS A 228 10.55 -0.63 9.80
C LYS A 228 9.85 -1.96 10.09
N ILE A 229 9.20 -2.53 9.09
CA ILE A 229 8.68 -3.91 9.13
C ILE A 229 9.86 -4.89 9.10
N THR A 230 9.85 -5.88 9.99
CA THR A 230 10.92 -6.89 10.15
C THR A 230 10.52 -8.27 9.63
N ILE A 231 9.30 -8.42 9.13
CA ILE A 231 8.74 -9.66 8.61
C ILE A 231 8.30 -9.49 7.15
N LYS A 232 8.31 -10.59 6.41
CA LYS A 232 7.68 -10.69 5.09
C LYS A 232 6.23 -11.11 5.28
N ILE A 233 5.29 -10.32 4.77
CA ILE A 233 3.85 -10.59 4.87
C ILE A 233 3.37 -11.21 3.56
N ILE A 234 2.77 -12.41 3.62
CA ILE A 234 2.28 -13.16 2.46
C ILE A 234 0.76 -13.29 2.59
N LEU A 235 0.02 -12.58 1.76
CA LEU A 235 -1.45 -12.55 1.82
C LEU A 235 -2.11 -13.74 1.13
N GLN A 236 -1.53 -14.19 0.01
CA GLN A 236 -2.02 -15.32 -0.77
C GLN A 236 -0.86 -15.93 -1.57
N ILE A 237 -0.74 -17.25 -1.52
CA ILE A 237 0.02 -18.05 -2.47
C ILE A 237 -0.94 -18.34 -3.62
N ILE A 238 -0.53 -17.97 -4.83
CA ILE A 238 -1.20 -18.42 -6.04
C ILE A 238 -0.73 -19.87 -6.21
N ASP A 239 -1.64 -20.82 -6.01
CA ASP A 239 -1.44 -22.21 -6.39
C ASP A 239 -1.55 -22.38 -7.92
#